data_AF-A0A3N5N4D3-F1
#
_entry.id   AF-A0A3N5N4D3-F1
#
_cell.length_a   1.000
_cell.length_b   1.000
_cell.length_c   1.000
_cell.angle_alpha   90.00
_cell.angle_beta   90.00
_cell.angle_gamma   90.00
#
_symmetry.space_group_name_H-M   'P 1'
#
loop_
_entity.id
_entity.type
_entity.pdbx_description
1 polymer ?
#
loop_
_entity_poly.entity_id
_entity_poly.type
_entity_poly.pdbx_seq_one_letter_code
_entity_poly.pdbx_strand_id
1 'polypeptide(L)' 'IYYSYRIGFHKPDPGAWEYVIRDAGIDPGETLFLDDNIHNIKASQELGFQAIHLHERLSMTDLGFDL' A
#
# COMPACT_ATOMS: atom_id res chain seq x y z
N ILE A 1 -12.89 -3.24 -1.17
CA ILE A 1 -11.93 -3.92 -2.09
C ILE A 1 -11.81 -3.09 -3.34
N TYR A 2 -10.60 -2.72 -3.74
CA TYR A 2 -10.34 -1.83 -4.88
C TYR A 2 -9.64 -2.61 -5.99
N TYR A 3 -10.31 -2.75 -7.13
CA TYR A 3 -9.73 -3.36 -8.32
C TYR A 3 -9.36 -2.29 -9.33
N SER A 4 -8.15 -2.34 -9.89
CA SER A 4 -7.65 -1.32 -10.82
C SER A 4 -8.59 -1.08 -12.01
N TYR A 5 -9.10 -2.15 -12.63
CA TYR A 5 -10.03 -2.04 -13.76
C TYR A 5 -11.38 -1.38 -13.42
N ARG A 6 -11.76 -1.33 -12.12
CA ARG A 6 -12.99 -0.67 -11.67
C ARG A 6 -12.78 0.79 -11.30
N ILE A 7 -11.63 1.11 -10.72
CA ILE A 7 -11.33 2.48 -10.26
C ILE A 7 -10.63 3.33 -11.33
N GLY A 8 -10.13 2.72 -12.41
CA GLY A 8 -9.45 3.41 -13.51
C GLY A 8 -7.99 3.79 -13.22
N PHE A 9 -7.49 3.44 -12.04
CA PHE A 9 -6.11 3.67 -11.60
C PHE A 9 -5.39 2.35 -11.34
N HIS A 10 -4.09 2.33 -11.56
CA HIS A 10 -3.24 1.17 -11.27
C HIS A 10 -1.98 1.63 -10.56
N LYS A 11 -1.48 0.81 -9.63
CA LYS A 11 -0.19 1.08 -9.01
C LYS A 11 0.92 0.93 -10.08
N PRO A 12 1.99 1.76 -10.09
CA PRO A 12 2.34 2.74 -9.08
C PRO A 12 1.90 4.19 -9.37
N ASP A 13 0.83 4.41 -10.13
CA ASP A 13 0.25 5.75 -10.29
C ASP A 13 -0.29 6.28 -8.95
N PRO A 14 0.13 7.47 -8.46
CA PRO A 14 -0.38 8.08 -7.24
C PRO A 14 -1.92 8.12 -7.15
N GLY A 15 -2.60 8.26 -8.29
CA GLY A 15 -4.06 8.28 -8.35
C GLY A 15 -4.72 7.01 -7.78
N ALA A 16 -4.03 5.87 -7.78
CA ALA A 16 -4.53 4.64 -7.17
C ALA A 16 -4.66 4.78 -5.64
N TRP A 17 -3.69 5.39 -4.97
CA TRP A 17 -3.73 5.62 -3.54
C TRP A 17 -4.62 6.80 -3.18
N GLU A 18 -4.54 7.91 -3.91
CA GLU A 18 -5.40 9.08 -3.69
C GLU A 18 -6.89 8.72 -3.77
N TYR A 19 -7.27 7.85 -4.74
CA TYR A 19 -8.62 7.33 -4.83
C TYR A 19 -9.00 6.56 -3.56
N VAL A 20 -8.15 5.64 -3.12
CA VAL A 20 -8.42 4.79 -1.94
C VAL A 20 -8.48 5.62 -0.66
N ILE A 21 -7.56 6.56 -0.46
CA ILE A 21 -7.56 7.48 0.70
C ILE A 21 -8.91 8.19 0.80
N ARG A 22 -9.35 8.79 -0.31
CA ARG A 22 -10.59 9.57 -0.36
C ARG A 22 -11.83 8.70 -0.20
N ASP A 23 -11.89 7.56 -0.90
CA ASP A 23 -13.07 6.70 -0.92
C ASP A 23 -13.24 5.90 0.39
N ALA A 24 -12.13 5.41 0.96
CA ALA A 24 -12.15 4.68 2.22
C ALA A 24 -12.16 5.62 3.45
N GLY A 25 -11.78 6.89 3.29
CA GLY A 25 -11.71 7.86 4.39
C GLY A 25 -10.61 7.53 5.41
N ILE A 26 -9.47 7.01 4.94
CA ILE A 26 -8.36 6.58 5.79
C ILE A 26 -7.27 7.65 5.88
N ASP A 27 -6.55 7.68 7.01
CA ASP A 27 -5.31 8.43 7.13
C ASP A 27 -4.12 7.56 6.68
N PRO A 28 -3.34 7.96 5.66
CA PRO A 28 -2.12 7.27 5.27
C PRO A 28 -1.14 7.04 6.44
N GLY A 29 -0.99 8.02 7.32
CA GLY A 29 -0.04 7.97 8.44
C GLY A 29 -0.40 6.91 9.50
N GLU A 30 -1.68 6.51 9.56
CA GLU A 30 -2.20 5.46 10.43
C GLU A 30 -2.48 4.15 9.67
N THR A 31 -2.11 4.08 8.38
CA THR A 31 -2.39 2.92 7.52
C THR A 31 -1.10 2.23 7.07
N LEU A 32 -1.03 0.93 7.30
CA LEU A 32 0.06 0.07 6.81
C LEU A 32 -0.25 -0.48 5.41
N PHE A 33 0.63 -0.21 4.44
CA PHE A 33 0.60 -0.77 3.09
C PHE A 33 1.62 -1.92 2.94
N LEU A 34 1.15 -3.06 2.46
CA LEU A 34 1.98 -4.25 2.20
C LEU A 34 1.93 -4.57 0.71
N ASP A 35 3.09 -4.69 0.08
CA ASP A 35 3.20 -5.01 -1.35
C ASP A 35 4.58 -5.63 -1.65
N ASP A 36 4.66 -6.48 -2.67
CA ASP A 36 5.89 -7.14 -3.09
C ASP A 36 6.66 -6.37 -4.17
N ASN A 37 6.06 -5.30 -4.74
CA ASN A 37 6.70 -4.46 -5.72
C ASN A 37 7.25 -3.17 -5.08
N ILE A 38 8.57 -3.00 -5.13
CA ILE A 38 9.28 -1.84 -4.56
C ILE A 38 8.79 -0.49 -5.11
N HIS A 39 8.31 -0.43 -6.35
CA HIS A 39 7.79 0.82 -6.93
C HIS A 39 6.48 1.24 -6.27
N ASN A 40 5.62 0.26 -5.93
CA ASN A 40 4.38 0.52 -5.20
C ASN A 40 4.66 1.01 -3.78
N ILE A 41 5.66 0.40 -3.13
CA ILE A 41 6.10 0.81 -1.79
C ILE A 41 6.55 2.27 -1.79
N LYS A 42 7.45 2.65 -2.70
CA LYS A 42 7.95 4.03 -2.79
C LYS A 42 6.83 5.05 -3.06
N ALA A 43 5.96 4.77 -4.03
CA ALA A 43 4.84 5.66 -4.35
C ALA A 43 3.88 5.83 -3.17
N SER A 44 3.61 4.76 -2.40
CA SER A 44 2.78 4.86 -1.20
C SER A 44 3.43 5.70 -0.10
N GLN A 45 4.75 5.57 0.10
CA GLN A 45 5.49 6.34 1.10
C GLN A 45 5.49 7.83 0.79
N GLU A 46 5.57 8.21 -0.49
CA GLU A 46 5.46 9.61 -0.93
C GLU A 46 4.12 10.25 -0.56
N LEU A 47 3.06 9.45 -0.38
CA LEU A 47 1.73 9.87 0.05
C LEU A 47 1.49 9.71 1.56
N GLY A 48 2.53 9.39 2.33
CA GLY A 48 2.50 9.33 3.79
C GLY A 48 2.11 7.99 4.38
N PHE A 49 1.98 6.93 3.56
CA PHE A 49 1.73 5.58 4.10
C PHE A 49 2.92 5.05 4.87
N GLN A 50 2.63 4.35 5.96
CA GLN A 50 3.57 3.35 6.47
C GLN A 50 3.58 2.18 5.48
N ALA A 51 4.76 1.72 5.03
CA ALA A 51 4.81 0.68 4.00
C ALA A 51 5.93 -0.33 4.26
N ILE A 52 5.62 -1.62 4.08
CA ILE A 52 6.58 -2.73 4.18
C ILE A 52 6.65 -3.46 2.85
N HIS A 53 7.88 -3.56 2.32
CA HIS A 53 8.17 -4.33 1.13
C HIS A 53 8.27 -5.82 1.48
N LEU A 54 7.29 -6.60 1.04
CA LEU A 54 7.32 -8.05 1.19
C LEU A 54 8.22 -8.69 0.14
N HIS A 55 9.05 -9.65 0.54
CA HIS A 55 9.94 -10.36 -0.37
C HIS A 55 10.32 -11.73 0.22
N GLU A 56 11.14 -12.51 -0.49
CA GLU A 56 11.52 -13.89 -0.11
C GLU A 56 12.09 -14.07 1.31
N ARG A 57 12.55 -12.99 1.95
CA ARG A 57 13.14 -13.00 3.31
C ARG A 57 12.27 -12.31 4.37
N LEU A 58 11.17 -11.70 3.95
CA LEU A 58 10.21 -11.02 4.82
C LEU A 58 8.82 -11.21 4.24
N SER A 59 8.12 -12.20 4.77
CA SER A 59 6.76 -12.56 4.41
C SER A 59 5.75 -12.00 5.42
N MET A 60 4.47 -12.04 5.06
CA MET A 60 3.41 -11.58 5.97
C MET A 60 3.38 -12.34 7.29
N THR A 61 3.77 -13.62 7.31
CA THR A 61 3.77 -14.41 8.54
C THR A 61 4.83 -13.94 9.51
N ASP A 62 5.95 -13.40 9.03
CA ASP A 62 7.06 -12.94 9.86
C ASP A 62 6.68 -11.68 10.67
N LEU A 63 5.77 -10.85 10.14
CA LEU A 63 5.33 -9.60 10.78
C LEU A 63 4.51 -9.81 12.06
N GLY A 64 4.02 -11.02 12.32
CA GLY A 64 3.15 -11.34 13.46
C GLY A 64 3.84 -12.05 14.63
N PHE A 65 5.12 -12.40 14.51
CA PHE A 65 5.85 -13.14 15.56
C PHE A 65 6.72 -12.26 16.46
N ASP A 66 6.76 -10.95 16.21
CA ASP A 66 7.51 -9.96 17.01
C ASP A 66 6.61 -9.13 17.97
N LEU A 67 5.39 -9.60 18.27
CA LEU A 67 4.48 -9.03 19.28
C LEU A 67 4.33 -9.94 20.52
#